data_AF-A0A1B6KZJ4-F1
#
_entry.id   AF-A0A1B6KZJ4-F1
#
_cell.length_a   1.000
_cell.length_b   1.000
_cell.length_c   1.000
_cell.angle_alpha   90.00
_cell.angle_beta   90.00
_cell.angle_gamma   90.00
#
_symmetry.space_group_name_H-M   'P 1'
#
loop_
_entity.id
_entity.type
_entity.pdbx_description
1 polymer ?
#
loop_
_entity_poly.entity_id
_entity_poly.type
_entity_poly.pdbx_seq_one_letter_code
_entity_poly.pdbx_strand_id
1 'polypeptide(L)'
;LIGDSALDGVLEPEDNETCYLDKTFIRDSVSFFYNSDPNNLDGMSLKQKYMYYMTEKKYGASIFNQSSYMSNFKQIFLYRFDYRMKTMGVLDLQDWMTAPQFGEIPF
;
A
#
# COMPACT_ATOMS: atom_id res chain seq x y z
N LEU A 1 5.27 7.31 -10.86
CA LEU A 1 4.35 6.17 -10.64
C LEU A 1 3.98 6.00 -9.17
N ILE A 2 4.90 5.57 -8.27
CA ILE A 2 4.61 5.51 -6.81
C ILE A 2 4.35 6.92 -6.26
N GLY A 3 5.25 7.88 -6.52
CA GLY A 3 5.08 9.26 -6.07
C GLY A 3 3.76 9.88 -6.53
N ASP A 4 3.41 9.75 -7.81
CA ASP A 4 2.14 10.30 -8.33
C ASP A 4 0.94 9.61 -7.66
N SER A 5 1.03 8.30 -7.44
CA SER A 5 0.00 7.54 -6.69
C SER A 5 -0.08 7.97 -5.22
N ALA A 6 0.94 8.63 -4.67
CA ALA A 6 0.89 9.18 -3.31
C ALA A 6 0.02 10.42 -3.19
N LEU A 7 -0.19 11.13 -4.29
CA LEU A 7 -1.05 12.31 -4.33
C LEU A 7 -2.52 11.97 -4.51
N ASP A 8 -2.84 10.73 -4.89
CA ASP A 8 -4.21 10.25 -4.98
C ASP A 8 -4.90 10.28 -3.61
N GLY A 9 -6.03 11.00 -3.52
CA GLY A 9 -6.77 11.24 -2.27
C GLY A 9 -6.24 12.38 -1.41
N VAL A 10 -5.17 13.08 -1.82
CA VAL A 10 -4.66 14.28 -1.13
C VAL A 10 -5.48 15.49 -1.56
N LEU A 11 -6.37 15.96 -0.70
CA LEU A 11 -7.17 17.17 -0.92
C LEU A 11 -6.28 18.42 -0.82
N GLU A 12 -6.53 19.41 -1.67
CA GLU A 12 -5.93 20.73 -1.44
C GLU A 12 -6.59 21.36 -0.22
N PRO A 13 -5.80 22.02 0.65
CA PRO A 13 -6.37 22.82 1.72
C PRO A 13 -7.30 23.87 1.10
N GLU A 14 -8.46 24.09 1.72
CA GLU A 14 -9.38 25.12 1.24
C GLU A 14 -8.71 26.50 1.29
N ASP A 15 -9.01 27.33 0.28
CA ASP A 15 -8.52 28.72 0.18
C ASP A 15 -8.95 29.51 1.43
N ASN A 16 -8.10 29.53 2.46
CA ASN A 16 -8.07 30.36 3.68
C ASN A 16 -7.39 29.66 4.88
N GLU A 17 -6.97 28.40 4.74
CA GLU A 17 -6.18 27.75 5.78
C GLU A 17 -4.71 28.17 5.72
N THR A 18 -4.10 28.48 6.87
CA THR A 18 -2.65 28.74 6.98
C THR A 18 -1.80 27.47 6.85
N CYS A 19 -2.44 26.31 6.64
CA CYS A 19 -1.78 25.03 6.50
C CYS A 19 -1.31 24.83 5.05
N TYR A 20 -0.03 25.14 4.79
CA TYR A 20 0.59 24.84 3.51
C TYR A 20 0.82 23.33 3.37
N LEU A 21 0.25 22.73 2.33
CA LEU A 21 0.47 21.33 1.98
C LEU A 21 1.40 21.21 0.79
N ASP A 22 2.66 20.85 1.02
CA ASP A 22 3.63 20.63 -0.04
C ASP A 22 3.44 19.24 -0.67
N LYS A 23 2.71 19.19 -1.79
CA LYS A 23 2.54 17.96 -2.57
C LYS A 23 3.86 17.41 -3.12
N THR A 24 4.83 18.27 -3.42
CA THR A 24 6.13 17.82 -3.93
C THR A 24 6.90 17.09 -2.84
N PHE A 25 6.89 17.63 -1.63
CA PHE A 25 7.48 16.98 -0.47
C PHE A 25 6.85 15.60 -0.19
N ILE A 26 5.52 15.48 -0.25
CA ILE A 26 4.81 14.20 -0.09
C ILE A 26 5.26 13.20 -1.16
N ARG A 27 5.19 13.61 -2.43
CA ARG A 27 5.56 12.78 -3.57
C ARG A 27 6.98 12.24 -3.45
N ASP A 28 7.91 13.12 -3.10
CA ASP A 28 9.33 12.81 -3.05
C ASP A 28 9.67 11.96 -1.82
N SER A 29 9.02 12.21 -0.68
CA SER A 29 9.18 11.40 0.53
C SER A 29 8.70 9.97 0.34
N VAL A 30 7.52 9.77 -0.26
CA VAL A 30 7.01 8.41 -0.55
C VAL A 30 7.88 7.72 -1.60
N SER A 31 8.30 8.45 -2.63
CA SER A 31 9.20 7.90 -3.65
C SER A 31 10.53 7.46 -3.04
N PHE A 32 11.10 8.25 -2.13
CA PHE A 32 12.34 7.91 -1.44
C PHE A 32 12.18 6.64 -0.58
N PHE A 33 11.11 6.53 0.20
CA PHE A 33 10.88 5.38 1.07
C PHE A 33 10.75 4.06 0.29
N TYR A 34 9.98 4.06 -0.80
CA TYR A 34 9.71 2.84 -1.58
C TYR A 34 10.75 2.56 -2.68
N ASN A 35 11.50 3.58 -3.14
CA ASN A 35 12.54 3.48 -4.17
C ASN A 35 13.86 4.10 -3.70
N SER A 36 14.40 3.61 -2.58
CA SER A 36 15.63 4.16 -1.99
C SER A 36 16.92 3.79 -2.74
N ASP A 37 16.92 2.74 -3.57
CA ASP A 37 18.07 2.33 -4.37
C ASP A 37 17.96 2.85 -5.82
N PRO A 38 18.73 3.87 -6.21
CA PRO A 38 18.70 4.44 -7.56
C PRO A 38 19.25 3.48 -8.63
N ASN A 39 19.99 2.44 -8.25
CA ASN A 39 20.55 1.47 -9.20
C ASN A 39 19.58 0.32 -9.50
N ASN A 40 18.51 0.17 -8.73
CA ASN A 40 17.54 -0.90 -8.88
C ASN A 40 16.40 -0.48 -9.81
N LEU A 41 16.72 -0.39 -11.10
CA LEU A 41 15.81 -0.07 -12.20
C LEU A 41 15.19 -1.32 -12.85
N ASP A 42 15.31 -2.49 -12.23
CA ASP A 42 14.68 -3.70 -12.75
C ASP A 42 13.15 -3.52 -12.76
N GLY A 43 12.53 -3.74 -13.91
CA GLY A 43 11.09 -3.52 -14.10
C GLY A 43 10.25 -4.42 -13.19
N MET A 44 10.75 -5.61 -12.83
CA MET A 44 10.06 -6.52 -11.92
C MET A 44 10.13 -6.05 -10.47
N SER A 45 11.28 -5.57 -10.01
CA SER A 45 11.42 -5.01 -8.66
C SER A 45 10.54 -3.77 -8.48
N LEU A 46 10.45 -2.90 -9.49
CA LEU A 46 9.59 -1.71 -9.48
C LEU A 46 8.09 -2.09 -9.40
N LYS A 47 7.65 -3.10 -10.14
CA LYS A 47 6.27 -3.61 -10.05
C LYS A 47 5.95 -4.14 -8.66
N GLN A 48 6.85 -4.93 -8.07
CA GLN A 48 6.67 -5.46 -6.72
C GLN A 48 6.60 -4.36 -5.67
N LYS A 49 7.52 -3.37 -5.72
CA LYS A 49 7.50 -2.20 -4.83
C LYS A 49 6.21 -1.41 -4.96
N TYR A 50 5.72 -1.22 -6.19
CA TYR A 50 4.45 -0.56 -6.43
C TYR A 50 3.27 -1.33 -5.82
N MET A 51 3.23 -2.66 -5.97
CA MET A 51 2.17 -3.48 -5.35
C MET A 51 2.21 -3.43 -3.83
N TYR A 52 3.40 -3.48 -3.22
CA TYR A 52 3.54 -3.32 -1.77
C TYR A 52 3.02 -1.96 -1.32
N TYR A 53 3.45 -0.89 -1.99
CA TYR A 53 2.97 0.45 -1.69
C TYR A 53 1.44 0.56 -1.76
N MET A 54 0.84 0.07 -2.84
CA MET A 54 -0.62 0.13 -3.03
C MET A 54 -1.38 -0.71 -1.99
N THR A 55 -0.83 -1.86 -1.60
CA THR A 55 -1.42 -2.73 -0.58
C THR A 55 -1.38 -2.07 0.81
N GLU A 56 -0.24 -1.48 1.17
CA GLU A 56 -0.09 -0.73 2.43
C GLU A 56 -0.97 0.50 2.46
N LYS A 57 -0.98 1.31 1.38
CA LYS A 57 -1.79 2.52 1.27
C LYS A 57 -3.28 2.23 1.41
N LYS A 58 -3.79 1.19 0.73
CA LYS A 58 -5.24 0.92 0.66
C LYS A 58 -5.76 0.10 1.83
N TYR A 59 -4.99 -0.85 2.35
CA TYR A 59 -5.47 -1.83 3.32
C TYR A 59 -4.60 -1.90 4.57
N GLY A 60 -3.28 -2.04 4.42
CA GLY A 60 -2.37 -2.31 5.55
C GLY A 60 -2.38 -1.21 6.61
N ALA A 61 -2.11 0.03 6.21
CA ALA A 61 -1.94 1.15 7.13
C ALA A 61 -3.22 1.47 7.92
N SER A 62 -4.37 1.45 7.26
CA SER A 62 -5.67 1.76 7.87
C SER A 62 -6.11 0.66 8.85
N ILE A 63 -5.97 -0.62 8.48
CA ILE A 63 -6.28 -1.75 9.37
C ILE A 63 -5.36 -1.76 10.59
N PHE A 64 -4.07 -1.52 10.40
CA PHE A 64 -3.11 -1.45 11.49
C PHE A 64 -3.44 -0.30 12.45
N ASN A 65 -3.71 0.91 11.93
CA ASN A 65 -4.05 2.07 12.75
C ASN A 65 -5.34 1.85 13.55
N GLN A 66 -6.39 1.32 12.90
CA GLN A 66 -7.64 0.96 13.57
C GLN A 66 -7.40 -0.06 14.69
N SER A 67 -6.64 -1.11 14.40
CA SER A 67 -6.35 -2.17 15.35
C SER A 67 -5.53 -1.68 16.54
N SER A 68 -4.55 -0.82 16.29
CA SER A 68 -3.73 -0.18 17.33
C SER A 68 -4.55 0.74 18.24
N TYR A 69 -5.59 1.39 17.71
CA TYR A 69 -6.52 2.16 18.52
C TYR A 69 -7.41 1.25 19.37
N MET A 70 -7.99 0.22 18.75
CA MET A 70 -8.91 -0.73 19.38
C MET A 70 -8.24 -1.62 20.44
N SER A 71 -6.93 -1.88 20.31
CA SER A 71 -6.17 -2.70 21.26
C SER A 71 -6.12 -2.12 22.68
N ASN A 72 -6.37 -0.81 22.82
CA ASN A 72 -6.47 -0.18 24.14
C ASN A 72 -7.74 -0.59 24.91
N PHE A 73 -8.77 -1.08 24.20
CA PHE A 73 -10.06 -1.42 24.79
C PHE A 73 -10.30 -2.92 24.88
N LYS A 74 -9.75 -3.70 23.94
CA LYS A 74 -9.91 -5.16 23.87
C LYS A 74 -8.66 -5.81 23.29
N GLN A 75 -8.48 -7.09 23.55
CA GLN A 75 -7.45 -7.88 22.85
C GLN A 75 -7.79 -8.01 21.37
N ILE A 76 -6.84 -7.67 20.50
CA ILE A 76 -6.96 -7.73 19.04
C ILE A 76 -5.93 -8.70 18.48
N PHE A 77 -6.33 -9.48 17.47
CA PHE A 77 -5.44 -10.35 16.71
C PHE A 77 -5.45 -9.90 15.25
N LEU A 78 -4.26 -9.70 14.70
CA LEU A 78 -4.03 -9.35 13.31
C LEU A 78 -3.36 -10.52 12.61
N TYR A 79 -3.71 -10.74 11.35
CA TYR A 79 -3.04 -11.70 10.48
C TYR A 79 -2.76 -11.09 9.13
N ARG A 80 -1.74 -11.61 8.45
CA ARG A 80 -1.43 -11.31 7.05
C ARG A 80 -1.54 -12.60 6.26
N PHE A 81 -2.34 -12.58 5.21
CA PHE A 81 -2.53 -13.73 4.34
C PHE A 81 -1.55 -13.66 3.16
N ASP A 82 -0.53 -14.52 3.18
CA ASP A 82 0.53 -14.56 2.16
C ASP A 82 0.44 -15.78 1.23
N TYR A 83 -0.59 -16.61 1.38
CA TYR A 83 -0.70 -17.85 0.60
C TYR A 83 -1.30 -17.58 -0.78
N ARG A 84 -0.53 -17.90 -1.84
CA ARG A 84 -0.99 -17.84 -3.22
C ARG A 84 -1.34 -19.24 -3.74
N MET A 85 -2.58 -19.42 -4.16
CA MET A 85 -2.98 -20.60 -4.92
C MET A 85 -2.39 -20.54 -6.34
N LYS A 86 -1.90 -21.68 -6.84
CA LYS A 86 -1.43 -21.79 -8.23
C LYS A 86 -2.55 -21.59 -9.25
N THR A 87 -3.75 -22.02 -8.89
CA THR A 87 -4.97 -21.86 -9.69
C THR A 87 -6.05 -21.31 -8.75
N MET A 88 -6.29 -20.00 -8.79
CA MET A 88 -7.55 -19.48 -8.27
C MET A 88 -8.59 -19.76 -9.35
N GLY A 89 -9.58 -20.60 -9.10
CA GLY A 89 -10.60 -20.98 -10.10
C GLY A 89 -11.41 -19.81 -10.68
N VAL A 90 -11.12 -18.58 -10.25
CA VAL A 90 -11.73 -17.31 -10.67
C VAL A 90 -10.75 -16.43 -11.46
N LEU A 91 -9.43 -16.53 -11.24
CA LEU A 91 -8.46 -15.62 -11.86
C LEU A 91 -7.07 -16.25 -12.03
N ASP A 92 -6.51 -16.17 -13.24
CA ASP A 92 -5.12 -16.54 -13.51
C ASP A 92 -4.19 -15.38 -13.12
N LEU A 93 -3.45 -15.56 -12.03
CA LEU A 93 -2.47 -14.60 -11.54
C LEU A 93 -1.14 -14.76 -12.27
N GLN A 94 -0.52 -13.64 -12.65
CA GLN A 94 0.84 -13.65 -13.18
C GLN A 94 1.83 -14.10 -12.11
N ASP A 95 2.95 -14.71 -12.53
CA ASP A 95 3.93 -15.35 -11.63
C ASP A 95 4.54 -14.43 -10.57
N TRP A 96 4.61 -13.13 -10.85
CA TRP A 96 5.16 -12.15 -9.93
C TRP A 96 4.15 -11.61 -8.91
N MET A 97 2.86 -11.89 -9.09
CA MET A 97 1.81 -11.46 -8.18
C MET A 97 1.77 -12.37 -6.94
N THR A 98 1.43 -11.77 -5.80
CA THR A 98 1.23 -12.45 -4.53
C THR A 98 -0.25 -12.84 -4.35
N ALA A 99 -0.69 -13.07 -3.11
CA ALA A 99 -2.10 -13.27 -2.79
C ALA A 99 -2.90 -12.00 -3.12
N PRO A 100 -3.93 -12.07 -3.99
CA PRO A 100 -4.79 -10.93 -4.28
C PRO A 100 -5.79 -10.71 -3.14
N GLN A 101 -6.43 -9.54 -3.14
CA GLN A 101 -7.57 -9.27 -2.26
C GLN A 101 -8.64 -10.35 -2.44
N PHE A 102 -9.22 -10.84 -1.34
CA PHE A 102 -10.22 -11.90 -1.30
C PHE A 102 -9.69 -13.30 -1.68
N GLY A 103 -8.38 -13.45 -1.88
CA GLY A 103 -7.75 -14.76 -2.12
C GLY A 103 -7.81 -15.70 -0.92
N GLU A 104 -8.09 -15.16 0.27
CA GLU A 104 -8.24 -15.90 1.53
C GLU A 104 -9.60 -16.58 1.71
N ILE A 105 -10.65 -16.11 1.01
CA ILE A 105 -12.05 -16.57 1.22
C ILE A 105 -12.24 -18.11 1.09
N PRO A 106 -11.56 -18.81 0.18
CA PRO A 106 -11.75 -20.26 0.04
C PRO A 106 -11.15 -21.12 1.17
N PHE A 107 -10.46 -20.53 2.15
CA PHE A 107 -9.78 -21.24 3.25
C PHE A 107 -10.54 -21.13 4.57
#